data_AF-A0A959VQ13-F1
#
_entry.id   AF-A0A959VQ13-F1
#
_cell.length_a   1.000
_cell.length_b   1.000
_cell.length_c   1.000
_cell.angle_alpha   90.00
_cell.angle_beta   90.00
_cell.angle_gamma   90.00
#
_symmetry.space_group_name_H-M   'P 1'
#
loop_
_entity.id
_entity.type
_entity.pdbx_description
1 polymer ?
#
loop_
_entity_poly.entity_id
_entity_poly.type
_entity_poly.pdbx_seq_one_letter_code
_entity_poly.pdbx_strand_id
1 'polypeptide(L)'
;NLLTRDFIEGTASCSKFPLSLVKWPFTQNAAINSLVSWSGGGAAPPIAPRGVYQDAPADPANRLVRDEYGIAEGGIRYPDITVPTAVNDGINSVGTGGGLFSAFCQLFGSSTPLSREVLHALYTDQADYLAKYSQAADDFVGTGFILAEDAERLKQDARNYARLRPSLPSVIGKSSNRGSFQLNFVATEAPDTTFEVQRTSVNGGDNWAKVPVKSVADGTATMANVPQGTSYFRVNSTTVLPGTNISEPETVVTPFSEASVAVKVDRTGPAKPKIVIKGRKVKGSYKGKVRVKVVGKPDPKLPDGTAGAGLNKKSVPKVRVIKRKGKTVIKVQTRDKLGNKSPVAKAVVKIKR
;
A
#
# COMPACT_ATOMS: atom_id res chain seq x y z
N ASN A 1 -8.79 26.97 52.01
CA ASN A 1 -7.78 26.66 50.97
C ASN A 1 -8.28 25.50 50.12
N LEU A 2 -8.93 25.83 49.01
CA LEU A 2 -9.31 24.87 47.96
C LEU A 2 -8.02 24.34 47.32
N LEU A 3 -7.82 23.02 47.36
CA LEU A 3 -6.84 22.36 46.50
C LEU A 3 -7.37 22.48 45.07
N THR A 4 -6.86 23.44 44.31
CA THR A 4 -7.09 23.53 42.87
C THR A 4 -6.43 22.32 42.22
N ARG A 5 -7.24 21.46 41.60
CA ARG A 5 -6.82 20.23 40.92
C ARG A 5 -6.23 20.48 39.53
N ASP A 6 -6.14 21.74 39.13
CA ASP A 6 -5.70 22.16 37.80
C ASP A 6 -4.17 22.21 37.80
N PHE A 7 -3.56 21.31 37.03
CA PHE A 7 -2.13 21.34 36.77
C PHE A 7 -1.82 22.64 36.01
N ILE A 8 -0.79 23.36 36.46
CA ILE A 8 -0.20 24.45 35.70
C ILE A 8 0.51 23.80 34.50
N GLU A 9 0.25 24.27 33.28
CA GLU A 9 1.03 23.86 32.11
C GLU A 9 2.49 24.27 32.33
N GLY A 10 3.36 23.28 32.47
CA GLY A 10 4.81 23.48 32.61
C GLY A 10 5.49 23.44 31.25
N THR A 11 6.21 24.49 30.89
CA THR A 11 7.06 24.50 29.70
C THR A 11 8.48 24.06 30.05
N ALA A 12 9.04 23.16 29.25
CA ALA A 12 10.43 22.72 29.33
C ALA A 12 11.17 23.15 28.06
N SER A 13 12.31 23.83 28.22
CA SER A 13 13.24 24.15 27.13
C SER A 13 14.38 23.15 27.17
N CYS A 14 14.43 22.23 26.21
CA CYS A 14 15.47 21.21 26.12
C CYS A 14 16.47 21.54 25.01
N SER A 15 17.68 20.98 25.08
CA SER A 15 18.71 21.25 24.07
C SER A 15 18.47 20.50 22.76
N LYS A 16 17.84 19.31 22.83
CA LYS A 16 17.54 18.47 21.66
C LYS A 16 16.06 18.29 21.46
N PHE A 17 15.65 18.28 20.20
CA PHE A 17 14.28 18.00 19.79
C PHE A 17 14.23 17.33 18.41
N PRO A 18 13.13 16.60 18.08
CA PRO A 18 12.00 16.30 18.95
C PRO A 18 12.40 15.46 20.17
N LEU A 19 11.56 15.49 21.22
CA LEU A 19 11.74 14.63 22.39
C LEU A 19 11.55 13.15 22.00
N SER A 20 11.90 12.22 22.89
CA SER A 20 11.65 10.79 22.67
C SER A 20 10.19 10.55 22.28
N LEU A 21 9.97 9.71 21.27
CA LEU A 21 8.63 9.38 20.76
C LEU A 21 8.04 8.14 21.46
N VAL A 22 8.82 7.47 22.32
CA VAL A 22 8.39 6.26 23.05
C VAL A 22 7.24 6.60 24.00
N LYS A 23 6.10 5.93 23.83
CA LYS A 23 4.89 6.12 24.64
C LYS A 23 4.99 5.39 25.99
N TRP A 24 5.99 5.75 26.79
CA TRP A 24 6.24 5.15 28.11
C TRP A 24 5.04 5.17 29.08
N PRO A 25 4.06 6.12 29.01
CA PRO A 25 2.89 6.06 29.90
C PRO A 25 2.06 4.78 29.74
N PHE A 26 2.12 4.09 28.60
CA PHE A 26 1.44 2.80 28.43
C PHE A 26 2.03 1.69 29.32
N THR A 27 3.33 1.75 29.64
CA THR A 27 3.92 0.85 30.65
C THR A 27 3.40 1.18 32.04
N GLN A 28 3.16 2.46 32.34
CA GLN A 28 2.56 2.86 33.61
C GLN A 28 1.13 2.32 33.76
N ASN A 29 0.32 2.36 32.69
CA ASN A 29 -1.01 1.75 32.67
C ASN A 29 -0.95 0.25 33.02
N ALA A 30 -0.05 -0.49 32.36
CA ALA A 30 0.14 -1.91 32.62
C ALA A 30 0.62 -2.19 34.06
N ALA A 31 1.52 -1.36 34.58
CA ALA A 31 2.02 -1.47 35.95
C ALA A 31 0.92 -1.23 36.99
N ILE A 32 0.09 -0.20 36.81
CA ILE A 32 -1.05 0.08 37.70
C ILE A 32 -2.07 -1.07 37.62
N ASN A 33 -2.41 -1.54 36.43
CA ASN A 33 -3.31 -2.67 36.25
C ASN A 33 -2.79 -3.93 36.97
N SER A 34 -1.50 -4.22 36.83
CA SER A 34 -0.86 -5.35 37.49
C SER A 34 -0.83 -5.19 39.02
N LEU A 35 -0.57 -3.98 39.52
CA LEU A 35 -0.58 -3.69 40.96
C LEU A 35 -1.98 -3.88 41.57
N VAL A 36 -3.02 -3.41 40.87
CA VAL A 36 -4.41 -3.60 41.31
C VAL A 36 -4.76 -5.09 41.34
N SER A 37 -4.42 -5.83 40.28
CA SER A 37 -4.64 -7.29 40.25
C SER A 37 -3.90 -8.01 41.37
N TRP A 38 -2.61 -7.70 41.59
CA TRP A 38 -1.79 -8.33 42.60
C TRP A 38 -2.28 -8.05 44.03
N SER A 39 -2.66 -6.81 44.33
CA SER A 39 -3.23 -6.46 45.64
C SER A 39 -4.56 -7.16 45.93
N GLY A 40 -5.30 -7.56 44.89
CA GLY A 40 -6.49 -8.40 44.98
C GLY A 40 -6.23 -9.92 45.02
N GLY A 41 -4.98 -10.36 45.15
CA GLY A 41 -4.60 -11.79 45.17
C GLY A 41 -4.28 -12.39 43.81
N GLY A 42 -4.17 -11.58 42.76
CA GLY A 42 -3.68 -12.00 41.44
C GLY A 42 -2.17 -12.29 41.41
N ALA A 43 -1.66 -12.61 40.23
CA ALA A 43 -0.22 -12.86 40.03
C ALA A 43 0.61 -11.59 40.28
N ALA A 44 1.86 -11.76 40.72
CA ALA A 44 2.79 -10.64 40.86
C ALA A 44 3.10 -10.01 39.48
N PRO A 45 3.33 -8.68 39.40
CA PRO A 45 3.70 -8.02 38.16
C PRO A 45 5.01 -8.57 37.57
N PRO A 46 5.19 -8.54 36.24
CA PRO A 46 6.43 -8.98 35.60
C PRO A 46 7.63 -8.12 36.02
N ILE A 47 8.81 -8.74 36.09
CA ILE A 47 10.06 -8.06 36.42
C ILE A 47 10.68 -7.52 35.13
N ALA A 48 10.83 -6.19 35.05
CA ALA A 48 11.43 -5.53 33.89
C ALA A 48 12.90 -5.95 33.68
N PRO A 49 13.30 -6.31 32.43
CA PRO A 49 14.71 -6.49 32.10
C PRO A 49 15.50 -5.22 32.41
N ARG A 50 16.75 -5.38 32.85
CA ARG A 50 17.67 -4.25 33.04
C ARG A 50 18.26 -3.83 31.69
N GLY A 51 18.65 -2.56 31.59
CA GLY A 51 19.54 -2.13 30.50
C GLY A 51 20.88 -2.83 30.61
N VAL A 52 21.60 -2.92 29.49
CA VAL A 52 22.98 -3.41 29.47
C VAL A 52 23.91 -2.22 29.71
N TYR A 53 24.81 -2.31 30.69
CA TYR A 53 25.68 -1.22 31.10
C TYR A 53 27.15 -1.55 30.85
N GLN A 54 27.91 -0.53 30.47
CA GLN A 54 29.36 -0.55 30.36
C GLN A 54 29.98 -0.29 31.74
N ASP A 55 31.01 -1.05 32.12
CA ASP A 55 31.68 -0.90 33.41
C ASP A 55 32.51 0.40 33.52
N ALA A 56 33.10 0.85 32.40
CA ALA A 56 33.95 2.05 32.34
C ALA A 56 33.71 2.84 31.03
N PRO A 57 32.56 3.54 30.90
CA PRO A 57 32.24 4.28 29.69
C PRO A 57 33.09 5.55 29.56
N ALA A 58 33.44 5.92 28.32
CA ALA A 58 34.21 7.14 28.03
C ALA A 58 33.46 8.42 28.45
N ASP A 59 32.13 8.41 28.32
CA ASP A 59 31.23 9.41 28.90
C ASP A 59 30.45 8.77 30.06
N PRO A 60 30.70 9.17 31.32
CA PRO A 60 29.96 8.66 32.48
C PRO A 60 28.45 8.87 32.41
N ALA A 61 27.97 9.83 31.59
CA ALA A 61 26.55 10.07 31.35
C ALA A 61 25.94 9.09 30.32
N ASN A 62 26.76 8.38 29.54
CA ASN A 62 26.32 7.42 28.52
C ASN A 62 26.80 6.00 28.83
N ARG A 63 26.29 5.42 29.93
CA ARG A 63 26.72 4.09 30.40
C ARG A 63 26.02 2.92 29.72
N LEU A 64 24.93 3.15 28.99
CA LEU A 64 24.20 2.06 28.33
C LEU A 64 25.02 1.55 27.13
N VAL A 65 25.08 0.24 26.96
CA VAL A 65 25.52 -0.36 25.70
C VAL A 65 24.47 -0.05 24.64
N ARG A 66 24.92 0.25 23.43
CA ARG A 66 24.07 0.67 22.31
C ARG A 66 24.37 -0.17 21.08
N ASP A 67 23.33 -0.47 20.33
CA ASP A 67 23.41 -1.19 19.05
C ASP A 67 24.00 -0.33 17.92
N GLU A 68 24.09 -0.88 16.71
CA GLU A 68 24.61 -0.16 15.53
C GLU A 68 23.84 1.11 15.16
N TYR A 69 22.60 1.28 15.65
CA TYR A 69 21.78 2.47 15.40
C TYR A 69 21.88 3.48 16.55
N GLY A 70 22.63 3.18 17.62
CA GLY A 70 22.74 4.03 18.80
C GLY A 70 21.60 3.87 19.80
N ILE A 71 20.77 2.83 19.64
CA ILE A 71 19.66 2.52 20.55
C ILE A 71 20.18 1.64 21.69
N ALA A 72 19.77 1.94 22.92
CA ALA A 72 20.25 1.22 24.09
C ALA A 72 19.80 -0.26 24.11
N GLU A 73 20.70 -1.15 24.51
CA GLU A 73 20.44 -2.59 24.68
C GLU A 73 19.77 -2.92 26.03
N GLY A 74 18.99 -4.00 26.04
CA GLY A 74 18.22 -4.42 27.21
C GLY A 74 17.02 -3.52 27.50
N GLY A 75 16.55 -3.54 28.76
CA GLY A 75 15.39 -2.76 29.19
C GLY A 75 14.05 -3.26 28.63
N ILE A 76 13.02 -2.44 28.80
CA ILE A 76 11.69 -2.66 28.20
C ILE A 76 11.77 -2.19 26.74
N ARG A 77 11.60 -3.12 25.81
CA ARG A 77 11.79 -2.90 24.37
C ARG A 77 10.43 -2.67 23.68
N TYR A 78 10.04 -1.40 23.54
CA TYR A 78 8.85 -1.01 22.77
C TYR A 78 9.01 -1.36 21.28
N PRO A 79 7.91 -1.45 20.51
CA PRO A 79 7.96 -1.59 19.05
C PRO A 79 8.78 -0.48 18.37
N ASP A 80 8.74 0.76 18.88
CA ASP A 80 9.57 1.89 18.39
C ASP A 80 11.08 1.66 18.53
N ILE A 81 11.46 0.68 19.36
CA ILE A 81 12.83 0.33 19.72
C ILE A 81 13.26 -0.96 19.01
N THR A 82 12.38 -1.94 18.85
CA THR A 82 12.67 -3.20 18.12
C THR A 82 12.44 -3.10 16.61
N VAL A 83 11.60 -2.16 16.18
CA VAL A 83 11.29 -1.86 14.78
C VAL A 83 11.53 -0.36 14.56
N PRO A 84 12.79 0.09 14.69
CA PRO A 84 13.09 1.51 14.81
C PRO A 84 12.90 2.25 13.48
N THR A 85 12.33 3.44 13.59
CA THR A 85 12.30 4.45 12.52
C THR A 85 13.06 5.73 12.90
N ALA A 86 13.48 5.80 14.16
CA ALA A 86 14.26 6.86 14.76
C ALA A 86 15.10 6.30 15.91
N VAL A 87 16.21 6.97 16.20
CA VAL A 87 17.03 6.72 17.38
C VAL A 87 16.43 7.48 18.56
N ASN A 88 15.87 6.76 19.52
CA ASN A 88 15.41 7.31 20.79
C ASN A 88 16.53 7.10 21.83
N ASP A 89 17.43 8.07 21.97
CA ASP A 89 18.70 7.87 22.69
C ASP A 89 18.59 7.97 24.22
N GLY A 90 17.50 8.59 24.71
CA GLY A 90 17.29 8.89 26.13
C GLY A 90 18.23 9.99 26.66
N ILE A 91 18.92 10.72 25.78
CA ILE A 91 19.92 11.73 26.17
C ILE A 91 19.43 13.11 25.76
N ASN A 92 19.25 14.00 26.74
CA ASN A 92 18.96 15.41 26.51
C ASN A 92 19.48 16.25 27.69
N SER A 93 19.47 17.57 27.54
CA SER A 93 19.95 18.53 28.53
C SER A 93 19.07 19.77 28.56
N VAL A 94 19.29 20.62 29.56
CA VAL A 94 18.59 21.91 29.70
C VAL A 94 18.97 22.81 28.53
N GLY A 95 17.97 23.30 27.80
CA GLY A 95 18.12 24.30 26.74
C GLY A 95 18.23 25.72 27.30
N THR A 96 18.60 26.68 26.45
CA THR A 96 18.68 28.08 26.84
C THR A 96 17.33 28.63 27.26
N GLY A 97 17.30 29.44 28.32
CA GLY A 97 16.08 30.11 28.80
C GLY A 97 15.07 29.19 29.49
N GLY A 98 15.47 27.98 29.89
CA GLY A 98 14.58 27.01 30.52
C GLY A 98 14.15 27.37 31.94
N GLY A 99 12.84 27.26 32.23
CA GLY A 99 12.27 27.33 33.59
C GLY A 99 12.45 26.03 34.38
N LEU A 100 11.84 25.96 35.58
CA LEU A 100 11.97 24.83 36.53
C LEU A 100 11.81 23.44 35.87
N PHE A 101 10.82 23.28 34.99
CA PHE A 101 10.54 21.98 34.34
C PHE A 101 11.60 21.56 33.33
N SER A 102 12.47 22.46 32.88
CA SER A 102 13.59 22.14 31.98
C SER A 102 14.65 21.27 32.66
N ALA A 103 14.72 21.27 33.99
CA ALA A 103 15.56 20.34 34.75
C ALA A 103 15.23 18.87 34.47
N PHE A 104 14.01 18.56 34.01
CA PHE A 104 13.58 17.21 33.64
C PHE A 104 13.93 16.82 32.20
N CYS A 105 14.58 17.69 31.41
CA CYS A 105 14.93 17.37 30.02
C CYS A 105 15.72 16.06 29.89
N GLN A 106 16.59 15.73 30.87
CA GLN A 106 17.30 14.44 30.90
C GLN A 106 16.37 13.21 30.91
N LEU A 107 15.13 13.34 31.39
CA LEU A 107 14.12 12.26 31.38
C LEU A 107 13.35 12.18 30.05
N PHE A 108 13.32 13.25 29.27
CA PHE A 108 12.56 13.31 28.02
C PHE A 108 13.32 12.74 26.83
N GLY A 109 14.66 12.68 26.91
CA GLY A 109 15.51 12.19 25.83
C GLY A 109 15.32 12.97 24.52
N SER A 110 15.73 12.37 23.41
CA SER A 110 15.51 12.91 22.07
C SER A 110 15.18 11.82 21.07
N SER A 111 14.62 12.20 19.93
CA SER A 111 14.35 11.31 18.80
C SER A 111 14.99 11.87 17.54
N THR A 112 15.87 11.09 16.91
CA THR A 112 16.50 11.45 15.64
C THR A 112 16.06 10.45 14.57
N PRO A 113 15.31 10.86 13.53
CA PRO A 113 14.90 9.95 12.47
C PRO A 113 16.08 9.23 11.82
N LEU A 114 15.91 7.93 11.54
CA LEU A 114 16.91 7.18 10.76
C LEU A 114 16.99 7.74 9.34
N SER A 115 18.17 7.61 8.72
CA SER A 115 18.35 8.03 7.33
C SER A 115 17.48 7.18 6.39
N ARG A 116 17.18 7.72 5.21
CA ARG A 116 16.39 7.01 4.20
C ARG A 116 17.05 5.70 3.79
N GLU A 117 18.37 5.69 3.70
CA GLU A 117 19.18 4.53 3.32
C GLU A 117 19.04 3.43 4.38
N VAL A 118 19.12 3.78 5.66
CA VAL A 118 18.92 2.83 6.76
C VAL A 118 17.48 2.32 6.77
N LEU A 119 16.49 3.19 6.62
CA LEU A 119 15.08 2.79 6.56
C LEU A 119 14.80 1.84 5.42
N HIS A 120 15.38 2.06 4.23
CA HIS A 120 15.22 1.19 3.07
C HIS A 120 15.99 -0.13 3.19
N ALA A 121 17.03 -0.19 4.03
CA ALA A 121 17.71 -1.44 4.36
C ALA A 121 16.89 -2.27 5.37
N LEU A 122 16.23 -1.60 6.33
CA LEU A 122 15.40 -2.23 7.36
C LEU A 122 14.02 -2.65 6.83
N TYR A 123 13.44 -1.86 5.93
CA TYR A 123 12.05 -1.99 5.48
C TYR A 123 11.96 -1.89 3.97
N THR A 124 11.26 -2.86 3.37
CA THR A 124 11.05 -2.87 1.91
C THR A 124 10.16 -1.70 1.47
N ASP A 125 9.11 -1.43 2.24
CA ASP A 125 8.12 -0.36 2.06
C ASP A 125 7.29 -0.17 3.35
N GLN A 126 6.28 0.72 3.30
CA GLN A 126 5.35 0.96 4.41
C GLN A 126 4.64 -0.33 4.89
N ALA A 127 4.27 -1.25 4.01
CA ALA A 127 3.55 -2.45 4.40
C ALA A 127 4.44 -3.39 5.23
N ASP A 128 5.69 -3.56 4.82
CA ASP A 128 6.68 -4.35 5.57
C ASP A 128 6.94 -3.77 6.97
N TYR A 129 7.11 -2.45 7.06
CA TYR A 129 7.25 -1.77 8.36
C TYR A 129 6.04 -2.00 9.27
N LEU A 130 4.82 -1.77 8.78
CA LEU A 130 3.60 -1.93 9.59
C LEU A 130 3.38 -3.38 10.01
N ALA A 131 3.73 -4.35 9.18
CA ALA A 131 3.67 -5.77 9.54
C ALA A 131 4.66 -6.11 10.66
N LYS A 132 5.93 -5.67 10.53
CA LYS A 132 6.95 -5.86 11.57
C LYS A 132 6.58 -5.16 12.87
N TYR A 133 6.10 -3.92 12.80
CA TYR A 133 5.70 -3.14 13.97
C TYR A 133 4.49 -3.76 14.67
N SER A 134 3.49 -4.23 13.91
CA SER A 134 2.34 -4.94 14.49
C SER A 134 2.76 -6.20 15.22
N GLN A 135 3.62 -7.03 14.61
CA GLN A 135 4.14 -8.23 15.25
C GLN A 135 4.90 -7.89 16.53
N ALA A 136 5.78 -6.89 16.49
CA ALA A 136 6.52 -6.44 17.67
C ALA A 136 5.59 -5.92 18.78
N ALA A 137 4.50 -5.23 18.43
CA ALA A 137 3.50 -4.78 19.40
C ALA A 137 2.75 -5.95 20.04
N ASP A 138 2.38 -6.97 19.25
CA ASP A 138 1.74 -8.19 19.75
C ASP A 138 2.67 -8.99 20.67
N ASP A 139 3.94 -9.15 20.28
CA ASP A 139 4.96 -9.79 21.11
C ASP A 139 5.18 -9.00 22.42
N PHE A 140 5.13 -7.67 22.34
CA PHE A 140 5.31 -6.80 23.49
C PHE A 140 4.15 -6.93 24.49
N VAL A 141 2.90 -7.10 24.04
CA VAL A 141 1.77 -7.43 24.92
C VAL A 141 2.04 -8.72 25.72
N GLY A 142 2.64 -9.73 25.07
CA GLY A 142 3.01 -10.99 25.71
C GLY A 142 3.99 -10.86 26.89
N THR A 143 4.70 -9.73 26.99
CA THR A 143 5.64 -9.46 28.10
C THR A 143 4.94 -8.94 29.36
N GLY A 144 3.68 -8.49 29.26
CA GLY A 144 2.93 -7.87 30.35
C GLY A 144 3.35 -6.43 30.68
N PHE A 145 4.26 -5.81 29.91
CA PHE A 145 4.65 -4.41 30.08
C PHE A 145 3.77 -3.41 29.33
N ILE A 146 2.77 -3.87 28.58
CA ILE A 146 1.78 -3.03 27.91
C ILE A 146 0.42 -3.73 27.90
N LEU A 147 -0.66 -2.95 27.91
CA LEU A 147 -2.02 -3.47 27.74
C LEU A 147 -2.35 -3.66 26.25
N ALA A 148 -3.24 -4.60 25.94
CA ALA A 148 -3.64 -4.87 24.56
C ALA A 148 -4.25 -3.62 23.87
N GLU A 149 -5.07 -2.85 24.58
CA GLU A 149 -5.64 -1.61 24.02
C GLU A 149 -4.58 -0.54 23.70
N ASP A 150 -3.50 -0.49 24.48
CA ASP A 150 -2.42 0.48 24.28
C ASP A 150 -1.50 0.03 23.14
N ALA A 151 -1.29 -1.27 22.97
CA ALA A 151 -0.60 -1.82 21.80
C ALA A 151 -1.37 -1.53 20.49
N GLU A 152 -2.70 -1.61 20.49
CA GLU A 152 -3.50 -1.20 19.33
C GLU A 152 -3.35 0.29 19.02
N ARG A 153 -3.23 1.16 20.03
CA ARG A 153 -2.94 2.58 19.81
C ARG A 153 -1.55 2.78 19.19
N LEU A 154 -0.53 2.05 19.63
CA LEU A 154 0.80 2.07 18.99
C LEU A 154 0.72 1.66 17.51
N LYS A 155 -0.02 0.59 17.19
CA LYS A 155 -0.22 0.15 15.80
C LYS A 155 -0.95 1.19 14.96
N GLN A 156 -1.86 1.95 15.55
CA GLN A 156 -2.56 3.07 14.89
C GLN A 156 -1.60 4.24 14.64
N ASP A 157 -0.84 4.65 15.65
CA ASP A 157 0.14 5.73 15.55
C ASP A 157 1.21 5.40 14.50
N ALA A 158 1.67 4.15 14.41
CA ALA A 158 2.67 3.72 13.43
C ALA A 158 2.24 3.95 11.98
N ARG A 159 0.93 3.92 11.67
CA ARG A 159 0.44 4.19 10.31
C ARG A 159 0.70 5.62 9.86
N ASN A 160 0.91 6.55 10.78
CA ASN A 160 1.25 7.94 10.47
C ASN A 160 2.74 8.14 10.12
N TYR A 161 3.57 7.10 10.11
CA TYR A 161 4.96 7.26 9.73
C TYR A 161 5.10 7.58 8.24
N ALA A 162 5.56 8.80 7.91
CA ALA A 162 5.48 9.36 6.56
C ALA A 162 6.75 9.23 5.70
N ARG A 163 7.85 8.72 6.26
CA ARG A 163 9.16 8.73 5.59
C ARG A 163 9.48 7.45 4.81
N LEU A 164 8.63 6.42 4.90
CA LEU A 164 8.75 5.19 4.13
C LEU A 164 7.89 5.26 2.86
N ARG A 165 8.44 4.73 1.76
CA ARG A 165 7.72 4.69 0.48
C ARG A 165 6.46 3.81 0.57
N PRO A 166 5.40 4.11 -0.19
CA PRO A 166 4.24 3.23 -0.32
C PRO A 166 4.62 1.83 -0.82
N SER A 167 3.75 0.86 -0.57
CA SER A 167 3.89 -0.47 -1.17
C SER A 167 3.55 -0.46 -2.67
N LEU A 168 3.94 -1.53 -3.36
CA LEU A 168 3.66 -1.70 -4.78
C LEU A 168 2.13 -1.66 -5.04
N PRO A 169 1.63 -0.83 -5.97
CA PRO A 169 0.21 -0.71 -6.20
C PRO A 169 -0.33 -1.94 -6.92
N SER A 170 -1.52 -2.38 -6.52
CA SER A 170 -2.19 -3.57 -7.06
C SER A 170 -3.60 -3.23 -7.54
N VAL A 171 -4.05 -3.84 -8.64
CA VAL A 171 -5.41 -3.60 -9.13
C VAL A 171 -6.43 -4.29 -8.24
N ILE A 172 -7.43 -3.55 -7.76
CA ILE A 172 -8.62 -4.13 -7.12
C ILE A 172 -9.41 -4.89 -8.19
N GLY A 173 -9.44 -6.22 -8.07
CA GLY A 173 -10.09 -7.11 -9.04
C GLY A 173 -9.14 -7.64 -10.10
N LYS A 174 -9.55 -7.58 -11.38
CA LYS A 174 -8.77 -8.17 -12.48
C LYS A 174 -7.81 -7.15 -13.09
N SER A 175 -6.55 -7.55 -13.25
CA SER A 175 -5.52 -6.75 -13.95
C SER A 175 -5.82 -6.52 -15.43
N SER A 176 -6.72 -7.31 -16.04
CA SER A 176 -7.29 -7.02 -17.37
C SER A 176 -8.66 -6.38 -17.26
N ASN A 177 -8.82 -5.16 -17.79
CA ASN A 177 -10.03 -4.36 -17.67
C ASN A 177 -10.23 -3.43 -18.88
N ARG A 178 -11.31 -2.63 -18.85
CA ARG A 178 -11.66 -1.67 -19.92
C ARG A 178 -11.20 -0.23 -19.62
N GLY A 179 -10.27 -0.07 -18.68
CA GLY A 179 -9.54 1.16 -18.39
C GLY A 179 -10.17 2.08 -17.34
N SER A 180 -11.10 1.57 -16.56
CA SER A 180 -11.50 2.14 -15.27
C SER A 180 -11.39 1.05 -14.22
N PHE A 181 -10.61 1.33 -13.17
CA PHE A 181 -10.30 0.40 -12.09
C PHE A 181 -9.74 1.17 -10.90
N GLN A 182 -9.60 0.51 -9.76
CA GLN A 182 -8.91 1.09 -8.60
C GLN A 182 -7.58 0.38 -8.39
N LEU A 183 -6.59 1.14 -7.94
CA LEU A 183 -5.34 0.62 -7.39
C LEU A 183 -5.43 0.67 -5.87
N ASN A 184 -4.94 -0.38 -5.20
CA ASN A 184 -4.74 -0.44 -3.76
C ASN A 184 -3.24 -0.51 -3.45
N PHE A 185 -2.80 0.24 -2.45
CA PHE A 185 -1.44 0.26 -1.91
C PHE A 185 -1.49 0.63 -0.43
N VAL A 186 -0.47 0.23 0.33
CA VAL A 186 -0.31 0.62 1.73
C VAL A 186 0.64 1.82 1.76
N ALA A 187 0.27 2.89 2.46
CA ALA A 187 1.09 4.08 2.62
C ALA A 187 0.82 4.74 3.98
N THR A 188 1.50 5.85 4.24
CA THR A 188 1.26 6.65 5.44
C THR A 188 -0.18 7.16 5.50
N GLU A 189 -0.74 7.15 6.71
CA GLU A 189 -2.03 7.78 7.08
C GLU A 189 -1.81 9.17 7.71
N ALA A 190 -0.57 9.66 7.71
CA ALA A 190 -0.26 10.98 8.25
C ALA A 190 -1.18 12.06 7.66
N PRO A 191 -1.68 13.00 8.48
CA PRO A 191 -2.38 14.18 8.00
C PRO A 191 -1.56 14.92 6.93
N ASP A 192 -2.25 15.67 6.07
CA ASP A 192 -1.62 16.48 5.02
C ASP A 192 -0.72 15.68 4.06
N THR A 193 -1.08 14.42 3.83
CA THR A 193 -0.47 13.57 2.82
C THR A 193 -1.19 13.65 1.48
N THR A 194 -0.43 13.83 0.41
CA THR A 194 -0.88 13.71 -0.97
C THR A 194 -0.10 12.61 -1.68
N PHE A 195 -0.71 12.03 -2.71
CA PHE A 195 -0.12 10.93 -3.47
C PHE A 195 -0.03 11.28 -4.95
N GLU A 196 1.09 10.90 -5.57
CA GLU A 196 1.23 10.93 -7.03
C GLU A 196 1.31 9.51 -7.58
N VAL A 197 0.46 9.22 -8.57
CA VAL A 197 0.52 7.98 -9.34
C VAL A 197 1.16 8.27 -10.68
N GLN A 198 2.15 7.46 -11.02
CA GLN A 198 2.78 7.47 -12.34
C GLN A 198 2.50 6.17 -13.08
N ARG A 199 2.58 6.25 -14.41
CA ARG A 199 2.37 5.13 -15.32
C ARG A 199 3.45 5.06 -16.38
N THR A 200 3.82 3.85 -16.76
CA THR A 200 4.61 3.55 -17.96
C THR A 200 4.01 2.40 -18.76
N SER A 201 4.37 2.26 -20.04
CA SER A 201 4.06 1.09 -20.88
C SER A 201 5.18 0.04 -20.88
N VAL A 202 6.34 0.35 -20.30
CA VAL A 202 7.53 -0.52 -20.28
C VAL A 202 7.89 -0.83 -18.83
N ASN A 203 7.99 -2.12 -18.48
CA ASN A 203 8.36 -2.50 -17.12
C ASN A 203 9.80 -2.05 -16.80
N GLY A 204 10.01 -1.37 -15.68
CA GLY A 204 11.34 -0.99 -15.21
C GLY A 204 12.11 0.02 -16.10
N GLY A 205 11.45 0.67 -17.06
CA GLY A 205 12.07 1.77 -17.82
C GLY A 205 12.00 3.10 -17.07
N ASP A 206 12.75 4.11 -17.52
CA ASP A 206 12.78 5.44 -16.88
C ASP A 206 11.63 6.36 -17.31
N ASN A 207 10.90 5.99 -18.37
CA ASN A 207 9.83 6.78 -18.95
C ASN A 207 8.51 6.61 -18.17
N TRP A 208 8.41 7.31 -17.04
CA TRP A 208 7.20 7.39 -16.23
C TRP A 208 6.48 8.71 -16.44
N ALA A 209 5.17 8.65 -16.65
CA ALA A 209 4.32 9.83 -16.79
C ALA A 209 3.32 9.89 -15.64
N LYS A 210 3.18 11.08 -15.04
CA LYS A 210 2.07 11.36 -14.11
C LYS A 210 0.74 11.09 -14.79
N VAL A 211 -0.16 10.40 -14.08
CA VAL A 211 -1.50 10.09 -14.59
C VAL A 211 -2.56 10.77 -13.74
N PRO A 212 -3.62 11.32 -14.36
CA PRO A 212 -4.74 11.86 -13.61
C PRO A 212 -5.45 10.72 -12.87
N VAL A 213 -5.59 10.90 -11.56
CA VAL A 213 -6.39 10.02 -10.71
C VAL A 213 -7.69 10.74 -10.38
N LYS A 214 -8.82 10.04 -10.45
CA LYS A 214 -10.13 10.62 -10.10
C LYS A 214 -10.21 10.97 -8.62
N SER A 215 -9.65 10.12 -7.76
CA SER A 215 -9.50 10.33 -6.32
C SER A 215 -8.35 9.48 -5.80
N VAL A 216 -7.63 10.00 -4.81
CA VAL A 216 -6.75 9.19 -3.95
C VAL A 216 -7.17 9.41 -2.51
N ALA A 217 -7.52 8.33 -1.82
CA ALA A 217 -7.88 8.33 -0.40
C ALA A 217 -7.60 6.93 0.17
N ASP A 218 -7.19 6.84 1.42
CA ASP A 218 -7.07 5.59 2.18
C ASP A 218 -6.31 4.48 1.42
N GLY A 219 -5.14 4.81 0.87
CA GLY A 219 -4.32 3.85 0.12
C GLY A 219 -4.92 3.39 -1.22
N THR A 220 -5.98 4.04 -1.70
CA THR A 220 -6.68 3.66 -2.94
C THR A 220 -6.65 4.80 -3.95
N ALA A 221 -6.26 4.49 -5.19
CA ALA A 221 -6.30 5.42 -6.32
C ALA A 221 -7.32 4.99 -7.39
N THR A 222 -8.31 5.84 -7.68
CA THR A 222 -9.34 5.56 -8.69
C THR A 222 -8.89 6.00 -10.07
N MET A 223 -8.60 5.03 -10.94
CA MET A 223 -8.16 5.26 -12.31
C MET A 223 -9.35 5.35 -13.27
N ALA A 224 -9.33 6.35 -14.15
CA ALA A 224 -10.30 6.51 -15.21
C ALA A 224 -9.61 6.78 -16.55
N ASN A 225 -10.19 6.28 -17.64
CA ASN A 225 -9.73 6.56 -19.01
C ASN A 225 -8.27 6.19 -19.29
N VAL A 226 -7.73 5.17 -18.61
CA VAL A 226 -6.36 4.69 -18.87
C VAL A 226 -6.24 4.27 -20.34
N PRO A 227 -5.23 4.73 -21.10
CA PRO A 227 -5.03 4.33 -22.49
C PRO A 227 -4.97 2.81 -22.70
N GLN A 228 -5.40 2.35 -23.88
CA GLN A 228 -5.35 0.93 -24.22
C GLN A 228 -3.92 0.45 -24.38
N GLY A 229 -3.63 -0.74 -23.84
CA GLY A 229 -2.30 -1.32 -23.83
C GLY A 229 -2.01 -2.07 -22.54
N THR A 230 -0.76 -2.48 -22.37
CA THR A 230 -0.19 -2.88 -21.09
C THR A 230 0.39 -1.64 -20.40
N SER A 231 0.14 -1.49 -19.10
CA SER A 231 0.68 -0.43 -18.29
C SER A 231 1.16 -0.95 -16.94
N TYR A 232 2.10 -0.24 -16.36
CA TYR A 232 2.63 -0.44 -15.02
C TYR A 232 2.44 0.87 -14.25
N PHE A 233 2.20 0.76 -12.95
CA PHE A 233 1.91 1.89 -12.08
C PHE A 233 2.87 1.92 -10.90
N ARG A 234 3.21 3.11 -10.42
CA ARG A 234 3.95 3.32 -9.17
C ARG A 234 3.37 4.53 -8.45
N VAL A 235 3.58 4.60 -7.14
CA VAL A 235 3.03 5.66 -6.30
C VAL A 235 4.09 6.17 -5.34
N ASN A 236 4.11 7.48 -5.09
CA ASN A 236 4.83 8.06 -3.96
C ASN A 236 3.88 8.93 -3.14
N SER A 237 4.39 9.44 -2.03
CA SER A 237 3.70 10.36 -1.15
C SER A 237 4.51 11.64 -0.91
N THR A 238 3.79 12.73 -0.73
CA THR A 238 4.29 13.99 -0.19
C THR A 238 3.47 14.31 1.05
N THR A 239 4.13 14.45 2.20
CA THR A 239 3.49 14.72 3.49
C THR A 239 4.09 15.99 4.10
N VAL A 240 3.25 16.90 4.57
CA VAL A 240 3.69 18.05 5.38
C VAL A 240 3.61 17.66 6.85
N LEU A 241 4.75 17.40 7.47
CA LEU A 241 4.84 17.15 8.90
C LEU A 241 4.73 18.49 9.65
N PRO A 242 3.88 18.58 10.69
CA PRO A 242 3.72 19.81 11.44
C PRO A 242 5.03 20.18 12.13
N GLY A 243 5.31 21.48 12.17
CA GLY A 243 6.37 22.03 13.00
C GLY A 243 6.03 21.87 14.48
N THR A 244 7.04 22.10 15.32
CA THR A 244 6.88 22.23 16.77
C THR A 244 7.14 23.69 17.16
N ASN A 245 7.08 24.02 18.44
CA ASN A 245 7.39 25.37 18.96
C ASN A 245 8.86 25.82 18.75
N ILE A 246 9.67 25.01 18.08
CA ILE A 246 11.13 25.08 17.98
C ILE A 246 11.66 24.49 16.67
N SER A 247 10.77 23.94 15.83
CA SER A 247 11.13 23.37 14.53
C SER A 247 10.07 23.78 13.51
N GLU A 248 10.49 24.26 12.35
CA GLU A 248 9.57 24.56 11.27
C GLU A 248 8.89 23.29 10.74
N PRO A 249 7.71 23.40 10.11
CA PRO A 249 7.11 22.30 9.36
C PRO A 249 8.06 21.75 8.30
N GLU A 250 8.01 20.44 8.09
CA GLU A 250 8.87 19.73 7.14
C GLU A 250 8.02 19.12 6.03
N THR A 251 8.42 19.26 4.77
CA THR A 251 7.82 18.51 3.66
C THR A 251 8.65 17.28 3.34
N VAL A 252 8.07 16.11 3.55
CA VAL A 252 8.68 14.81 3.26
C VAL A 252 8.13 14.28 1.94
N VAL A 253 9.01 14.04 0.96
CA VAL A 253 8.66 13.35 -0.28
C VAL A 253 9.33 11.98 -0.30
N THR A 254 8.53 10.92 -0.42
CA THR A 254 9.05 9.56 -0.50
C THR A 254 9.50 9.22 -1.93
N PRO A 255 10.44 8.28 -2.08
CA PRO A 255 10.69 7.64 -3.37
C PRO A 255 9.42 6.93 -3.87
N PHE A 256 9.34 6.72 -5.19
CA PHE A 256 8.27 5.89 -5.74
C PHE A 256 8.39 4.44 -5.27
N SER A 257 7.24 3.80 -5.09
CA SER A 257 7.12 2.37 -4.87
C SER A 257 7.66 1.56 -6.05
N GLU A 258 7.86 0.27 -5.82
CA GLU A 258 8.08 -0.67 -6.92
C GLU A 258 6.91 -0.64 -7.91
N ALA A 259 7.21 -0.98 -9.16
CA ALA A 259 6.19 -1.04 -10.21
C ALA A 259 5.14 -2.12 -9.90
N SER A 260 3.87 -1.81 -10.16
CA SER A 260 2.77 -2.77 -10.15
C SER A 260 3.06 -3.93 -11.10
N VAL A 261 2.32 -5.02 -10.94
CA VAL A 261 2.19 -6.01 -12.01
C VAL A 261 1.58 -5.38 -13.27
N ALA A 262 1.75 -6.04 -14.41
CA ALA A 262 1.21 -5.58 -15.68
C ALA A 262 -0.33 -5.46 -15.64
N VAL A 263 -0.84 -4.28 -15.96
CA VAL A 263 -2.27 -3.97 -16.09
C VAL A 263 -2.63 -3.85 -17.56
N LYS A 264 -3.58 -4.66 -18.02
CA LYS A 264 -4.04 -4.68 -19.41
C LYS A 264 -5.34 -3.90 -19.54
N VAL A 265 -5.33 -2.88 -20.37
CA VAL A 265 -6.53 -2.13 -20.76
C VAL A 265 -6.89 -2.44 -22.20
N ASP A 266 -8.06 -3.04 -22.41
CA ASP A 266 -8.58 -3.37 -23.74
C ASP A 266 -10.08 -3.06 -23.84
N ARG A 267 -10.41 -2.14 -24.75
CA ARG A 267 -11.77 -1.73 -25.10
C ARG A 267 -12.16 -2.19 -26.50
N THR A 268 -11.24 -2.80 -27.23
CA THR A 268 -11.45 -3.31 -28.57
C THR A 268 -11.91 -4.76 -28.52
N GLY A 269 -12.85 -5.10 -29.40
CA GLY A 269 -13.28 -6.48 -29.55
C GLY A 269 -12.41 -7.26 -30.52
N PRO A 270 -12.60 -8.59 -30.62
CA PRO A 270 -11.85 -9.40 -31.55
C PRO A 270 -12.09 -8.96 -33.00
N ALA A 271 -11.16 -9.29 -33.89
CA ALA A 271 -11.34 -9.01 -35.31
C ALA A 271 -12.60 -9.70 -35.87
N LYS A 272 -13.16 -9.13 -36.94
CA LYS A 272 -14.40 -9.62 -37.56
C LYS A 272 -14.30 -11.13 -37.85
N PRO A 273 -15.23 -11.96 -37.33
CA PRO A 273 -15.17 -13.40 -37.51
C PRO A 273 -15.42 -13.79 -38.97
N LYS A 274 -14.86 -14.93 -39.40
CA LYS A 274 -15.03 -15.46 -40.76
C LYS A 274 -16.17 -16.47 -40.78
N ILE A 275 -17.18 -16.24 -41.63
CA ILE A 275 -18.26 -17.20 -41.88
C ILE A 275 -17.86 -18.07 -43.07
N VAL A 276 -17.74 -19.38 -42.84
CA VAL A 276 -17.42 -20.38 -43.85
C VAL A 276 -18.69 -21.18 -44.16
N ILE A 277 -19.16 -21.07 -45.40
CA ILE A 277 -20.35 -21.76 -45.88
C ILE A 277 -19.91 -22.91 -46.80
N LYS A 278 -20.34 -24.14 -46.49
CA LYS A 278 -20.09 -25.33 -47.31
C LYS A 278 -21.43 -25.99 -47.68
N GLY A 279 -21.63 -26.25 -48.96
CA GLY A 279 -22.81 -26.91 -49.50
C GLY A 279 -22.75 -26.98 -51.02
N ARG A 280 -23.55 -27.85 -51.63
CA ARG A 280 -23.63 -27.97 -53.08
C ARG A 280 -24.23 -26.70 -53.68
N LYS A 281 -23.54 -26.07 -54.64
CA LYS A 281 -24.02 -24.89 -55.37
C LYS A 281 -24.53 -25.28 -56.76
N VAL A 282 -25.65 -24.68 -57.18
CA VAL A 282 -26.26 -24.80 -58.51
C VAL A 282 -26.76 -23.41 -58.93
N LYS A 283 -26.30 -22.88 -60.06
CA LYS A 283 -26.69 -21.57 -60.61
C LYS A 283 -26.73 -20.44 -59.54
N GLY A 284 -25.65 -20.31 -58.76
CA GLY A 284 -25.49 -19.27 -57.74
C GLY A 284 -26.31 -19.46 -56.44
N SER A 285 -27.07 -20.55 -56.29
CA SER A 285 -27.80 -20.90 -55.07
C SER A 285 -27.35 -22.24 -54.51
N TYR A 286 -27.59 -22.49 -53.22
CA TYR A 286 -27.31 -23.79 -52.60
C TYR A 286 -28.46 -24.77 -52.82
N LYS A 287 -28.15 -26.07 -52.91
CA LYS A 287 -29.12 -27.17 -52.94
C LYS A 287 -28.90 -28.11 -51.76
N GLY A 288 -29.97 -28.47 -51.05
CA GLY A 288 -29.92 -29.38 -49.90
C GLY A 288 -29.36 -28.76 -48.61
N LYS A 289 -28.57 -29.53 -47.86
CA LYS A 289 -28.01 -29.13 -46.56
C LYS A 289 -26.83 -28.17 -46.74
N VAL A 290 -26.87 -27.01 -46.07
CA VAL A 290 -25.76 -26.04 -46.05
C VAL A 290 -25.14 -25.98 -44.66
N ARG A 291 -23.86 -26.33 -44.54
CA ARG A 291 -23.08 -26.20 -43.31
C ARG A 291 -22.52 -24.80 -43.19
N VAL A 292 -22.72 -24.18 -42.03
CA VAL A 292 -22.17 -22.87 -41.69
C VAL A 292 -21.25 -23.04 -40.48
N LYS A 293 -19.95 -22.79 -40.69
CA LYS A 293 -18.94 -22.74 -39.64
C LYS A 293 -18.53 -21.29 -39.43
N VAL A 294 -18.46 -20.86 -38.17
CA VAL A 294 -17.87 -19.57 -37.80
C VAL A 294 -16.44 -19.84 -37.31
N VAL A 295 -15.50 -19.03 -37.77
CA VAL A 295 -14.12 -19.00 -37.28
C VAL A 295 -13.93 -17.66 -36.59
N GLY A 296 -13.76 -17.69 -35.26
CA GLY A 296 -13.37 -16.50 -34.50
C GLY A 296 -11.95 -16.08 -34.85
N LYS A 297 -11.69 -14.78 -34.85
CA LYS A 297 -10.35 -14.22 -35.04
C LYS A 297 -9.85 -13.65 -33.71
N PRO A 298 -8.52 -13.58 -33.50
CA PRO A 298 -7.97 -12.90 -32.33
C PRO A 298 -8.24 -11.39 -32.39
N ASP A 299 -7.96 -10.73 -31.27
CA ASP A 299 -7.95 -9.29 -31.14
C ASP A 299 -6.85 -8.67 -32.01
N PRO A 300 -7.10 -7.48 -32.58
CA PRO A 300 -6.02 -6.70 -33.17
C PRO A 300 -4.98 -6.37 -32.10
N LYS A 301 -3.77 -6.01 -32.53
CA LYS A 301 -2.79 -5.41 -31.61
C LYS A 301 -3.37 -4.11 -31.05
N LEU A 302 -3.13 -3.89 -29.76
CA LEU A 302 -3.45 -2.64 -29.09
C LEU A 302 -2.53 -1.51 -29.60
N PRO A 303 -2.83 -0.23 -29.29
CA PRO A 303 -2.02 0.90 -29.75
C PRO A 303 -0.53 0.81 -29.37
N ASP A 304 -0.20 0.15 -28.27
CA ASP A 304 1.17 -0.11 -27.81
C ASP A 304 1.82 -1.34 -28.46
N GLY A 305 1.17 -1.97 -29.45
CA GLY A 305 1.64 -3.16 -30.13
C GLY A 305 1.43 -4.48 -29.38
N THR A 306 0.94 -4.44 -28.13
CA THR A 306 0.70 -5.64 -27.33
C THR A 306 -0.58 -6.36 -27.77
N ALA A 307 -0.71 -7.64 -27.38
CA ALA A 307 -1.94 -8.40 -27.65
C ALA A 307 -3.12 -7.86 -26.83
N GLY A 308 -4.33 -7.88 -27.40
CA GLY A 308 -5.58 -7.64 -26.68
C GLY A 308 -5.91 -8.74 -25.66
N ALA A 309 -7.08 -8.64 -25.02
CA ALA A 309 -7.54 -9.56 -23.97
C ALA A 309 -7.72 -11.01 -24.47
N GLY A 310 -7.87 -11.20 -25.78
CA GLY A 310 -7.96 -12.49 -26.42
C GLY A 310 -9.40 -12.95 -26.62
N LEU A 311 -9.64 -13.58 -27.77
CA LEU A 311 -10.94 -14.17 -28.13
C LEU A 311 -11.45 -15.12 -27.03
N ASN A 312 -12.66 -14.87 -26.56
CA ASN A 312 -13.40 -15.84 -25.76
C ASN A 312 -13.92 -16.94 -26.70
N LYS A 313 -13.29 -18.11 -26.68
CA LYS A 313 -13.66 -19.26 -27.53
C LYS A 313 -15.12 -19.68 -27.35
N LYS A 314 -15.71 -19.50 -26.15
CA LYS A 314 -17.12 -19.80 -25.88
C LYS A 314 -18.09 -18.87 -26.62
N SER A 315 -17.63 -17.69 -27.04
CA SER A 315 -18.44 -16.74 -27.83
C SER A 315 -18.57 -17.12 -29.31
N VAL A 316 -17.77 -18.07 -29.81
CA VAL A 316 -17.81 -18.52 -31.21
C VAL A 316 -18.97 -19.51 -31.37
N PRO A 317 -19.97 -19.22 -32.23
CA PRO A 317 -21.10 -20.13 -32.42
C PRO A 317 -20.65 -21.50 -32.93
N LYS A 318 -21.26 -22.56 -32.38
CA LYS A 318 -21.09 -23.92 -32.90
C LYS A 318 -21.53 -24.01 -34.37
N VAL A 319 -20.96 -24.98 -35.09
CA VAL A 319 -21.31 -25.25 -36.49
C VAL A 319 -22.80 -25.58 -36.57
N ARG A 320 -23.50 -24.96 -37.53
CA ARG A 320 -24.92 -25.20 -37.75
C ARG A 320 -25.23 -25.61 -39.19
N VAL A 321 -26.30 -26.37 -39.37
CA VAL A 321 -26.77 -26.83 -40.68
C VAL A 321 -28.08 -26.14 -41.03
N ILE A 322 -28.10 -25.40 -42.14
CA ILE A 322 -29.30 -24.76 -42.67
C ILE A 322 -29.93 -25.70 -43.69
N LYS A 323 -31.20 -26.05 -43.46
CA LYS A 323 -32.03 -26.86 -44.36
C LYS A 323 -33.22 -26.09 -44.94
N ARG A 324 -33.57 -24.95 -44.34
CA ARG A 324 -34.74 -24.14 -44.70
C ARG A 324 -34.54 -23.54 -46.09
N LYS A 325 -35.54 -23.72 -46.97
CA LYS A 325 -35.58 -23.13 -48.30
C LYS A 325 -35.72 -21.60 -48.20
N GLY A 326 -35.23 -20.89 -49.22
CA GLY A 326 -35.28 -19.42 -49.28
C GLY A 326 -34.00 -18.73 -48.79
N LYS A 327 -34.12 -17.43 -48.49
CA LYS A 327 -33.01 -16.56 -48.08
C LYS A 327 -32.87 -16.58 -46.56
N THR A 328 -31.73 -17.05 -46.07
CA THR A 328 -31.33 -16.95 -44.65
C THR A 328 -30.18 -15.96 -44.52
N VAL A 329 -30.35 -14.94 -43.68
CA VAL A 329 -29.29 -13.97 -43.35
C VAL A 329 -28.64 -14.39 -42.04
N ILE A 330 -27.32 -14.53 -42.06
CA ILE A 330 -26.50 -14.90 -40.91
C ILE A 330 -25.80 -13.65 -40.44
N LYS A 331 -26.04 -13.24 -39.19
CA LYS A 331 -25.32 -12.18 -38.49
C LYS A 331 -24.61 -12.80 -37.30
N VAL A 332 -23.30 -12.60 -37.18
CA VAL A 332 -22.51 -13.16 -36.08
C VAL A 332 -21.56 -12.10 -35.53
N GLN A 333 -21.46 -12.05 -34.21
CA GLN A 333 -20.42 -11.34 -33.47
C GLN A 333 -19.79 -12.32 -32.49
N THR A 334 -18.48 -12.20 -32.30
CA THR A 334 -17.74 -12.89 -31.24
C THR A 334 -17.34 -11.88 -30.18
N ARG A 335 -16.83 -12.36 -29.04
CA ARG A 335 -16.39 -11.54 -27.92
C ARG A 335 -15.00 -11.94 -27.45
N ASP A 336 -14.26 -11.00 -26.89
CA ASP A 336 -13.03 -11.28 -26.15
C ASP A 336 -13.35 -11.74 -24.71
N LYS A 337 -12.31 -11.96 -23.91
CA LYS A 337 -12.42 -12.30 -22.48
C LYS A 337 -12.98 -11.17 -21.62
N LEU A 338 -12.93 -9.92 -22.08
CA LEU A 338 -13.53 -8.76 -21.40
C LEU A 338 -14.97 -8.49 -21.83
N GLY A 339 -15.50 -9.23 -22.81
CA GLY A 339 -16.85 -9.08 -23.34
C GLY A 339 -17.03 -8.04 -24.45
N ASN A 340 -15.94 -7.41 -24.92
CA ASN A 340 -15.90 -6.50 -26.07
C ASN A 340 -16.35 -7.25 -27.33
N LYS A 341 -17.20 -6.63 -28.16
CA LYS A 341 -17.81 -7.28 -29.32
C LYS A 341 -16.99 -7.05 -30.58
N SER A 342 -16.85 -8.08 -31.41
CA SER A 342 -16.33 -7.94 -32.76
C SER A 342 -17.30 -7.15 -33.66
N PRO A 343 -16.82 -6.59 -34.79
CA PRO A 343 -17.71 -6.19 -35.88
C PRO A 343 -18.62 -7.33 -36.34
N VAL A 344 -19.81 -7.01 -36.83
CA VAL A 344 -20.78 -8.01 -37.30
C VAL A 344 -20.30 -8.64 -38.60
N ALA A 345 -20.10 -9.95 -38.60
CA ALA A 345 -19.97 -10.74 -39.83
C ALA A 345 -21.35 -11.06 -40.39
N LYS A 346 -21.56 -10.74 -41.67
CA LYS A 346 -22.83 -11.00 -42.37
C LYS A 346 -22.58 -11.97 -43.52
N ALA A 347 -23.45 -12.96 -43.68
CA ALA A 347 -23.46 -13.83 -44.84
C ALA A 347 -24.90 -14.19 -45.23
N VAL A 348 -25.15 -14.36 -46.53
CA VAL A 348 -26.46 -14.72 -47.05
C VAL A 348 -26.40 -16.12 -47.65
N VAL A 349 -27.29 -16.99 -47.19
CA VAL A 349 -27.47 -18.34 -47.75
C VAL A 349 -28.81 -18.38 -48.46
N LYS A 350 -28.81 -18.67 -49.76
CA LYS A 350 -30.02 -18.89 -50.56
C LYS A 350 -30.10 -20.37 -50.91
N ILE A 351 -31.12 -21.08 -50.43
CA ILE A 351 -31.36 -22.50 -50.76
C ILE A 351 -32.53 -22.62 -51.73
N LYS A 352 -32.28 -23.16 -52.93
CA LYS A 352 -33.29 -23.45 -53.97
C LYS A 352 -33.70 -24.93 -53.94
N ARG A 353 -34.81 -25.25 -54.61
CA ARG A 353 -35.32 -26.63 -54.76
C ARG A 353 -34.27 -27.54 -55.42
#